data_AF-A0A957MWA3-F1
#
_entry.id   AF-A0A957MWA3-F1
#
_cell.length_a   1.000
_cell.length_b   1.000
_cell.length_c   1.000
_cell.angle_alpha   90.00
_cell.angle_beta   90.00
_cell.angle_gamma   90.00
#
_symmetry.space_group_name_H-M   'P 1'
#
loop_
_entity.id
_entity.type
_entity.pdbx_description
1 polymer ?
#
loop_
_entity_poly.entity_id
_entity_poly.type
_entity_poly.pdbx_seq_one_letter_code
_entity_poly.pdbx_strand_id
1 'polypeptide(L)'
;MVRGLIGYFVGLVIGMAVVVAGRLLLGMEAWNPEAVWVGGIIFALMGFLLGIGAMSDWITWTRGGDTPLRHGPPEGKPAWTRYFGVDYNHKVIGIQYGVTGFILLLVGGSFALVFRTELADTGISFLQPGTYNTFLSMHGWVALAAILLGIGGLANYLVPLMIGAEDMAFPRLNAFAYWINVPAAITLLLSMLFGWDSGWTAYPPLSLRGPVGYQFMFLAIFIV
;
A
#
# COMPACT_ATOMS: atom_id res chain seq x y z
N MET A 1 -2.74 3.64 13.07
CA MET A 1 -3.06 2.48 12.21
C MET A 1 -4.57 2.25 12.13
N VAL A 2 -5.26 1.94 13.24
CA VAL A 2 -6.71 1.66 13.25
C VAL A 2 -7.54 2.71 12.50
N ARG A 3 -7.35 4.01 12.81
CA ARG A 3 -8.05 5.10 12.11
C ARG A 3 -7.75 5.15 10.61
N GLY A 4 -6.53 4.80 10.20
CA GLY A 4 -6.14 4.69 8.80
C GLY A 4 -6.88 3.54 8.10
N LEU A 5 -6.95 2.36 8.73
CA LEU A 5 -7.69 1.20 8.18
C LEU A 5 -9.20 1.46 8.09
N ILE A 6 -9.79 2.11 9.10
CA ILE A 6 -11.18 2.56 9.04
C ILE A 6 -11.35 3.56 7.90
N GLY A 7 -10.45 4.54 7.80
CA GLY A 7 -10.44 5.52 6.72
C GLY A 7 -10.33 4.88 5.33
N TYR A 8 -9.52 3.83 5.18
CA TYR A 8 -9.41 3.05 3.94
C TYR A 8 -10.75 2.44 3.56
N PHE A 9 -11.40 1.73 4.48
CA PHE A 9 -12.67 1.07 4.21
C PHE A 9 -13.81 2.07 3.94
N VAL A 10 -13.91 3.12 4.75
CA VAL A 10 -14.90 4.17 4.56
C VAL A 10 -14.68 4.89 3.23
N GLY A 11 -13.43 5.21 2.91
CA GLY A 11 -13.04 5.79 1.62
C GLY A 11 -13.44 4.89 0.45
N LEU A 12 -13.17 3.58 0.55
CA LEU A 12 -13.56 2.60 -0.46
C LEU A 12 -15.06 2.65 -0.76
N VAL A 13 -15.89 2.55 0.29
CA VAL A 13 -17.36 2.56 0.15
C VAL A 13 -17.85 3.89 -0.43
N ILE A 14 -17.32 5.02 0.05
CA ILE A 14 -17.69 6.35 -0.46
C ILE A 14 -17.30 6.49 -1.94
N GLY A 15 -16.08 6.13 -2.31
CA GLY A 15 -15.62 6.22 -3.70
C GLY A 15 -16.44 5.36 -4.65
N MET A 16 -16.76 4.13 -4.24
CA MET A 16 -17.65 3.25 -5.00
C MET A 16 -19.04 3.89 -5.16
N ALA A 17 -19.63 4.45 -4.09
CA ALA A 17 -20.94 5.11 -4.15
C ALA A 17 -20.93 6.35 -5.05
N VAL A 18 -19.86 7.15 -5.01
CA VAL A 18 -19.68 8.34 -5.88
C VAL A 18 -19.64 7.93 -7.34
N VAL A 19 -18.88 6.88 -7.69
CA VAL A 19 -18.83 6.39 -9.08
C VAL A 19 -20.19 5.85 -9.51
N VAL A 20 -20.83 5.02 -8.69
CA VAL A 20 -22.16 4.46 -9.00
C VAL A 20 -23.19 5.58 -9.22
N ALA A 21 -23.23 6.57 -8.34
CA ALA A 21 -24.13 7.72 -8.47
C ALA A 21 -23.85 8.51 -9.74
N GLY A 22 -22.58 8.82 -10.03
CA GLY A 22 -22.19 9.52 -11.27
C GLY A 22 -22.59 8.74 -12.53
N ARG A 23 -22.45 7.41 -12.51
CA ARG A 23 -22.87 6.55 -13.63
C ARG A 23 -24.37 6.57 -13.85
N LEU A 24 -25.15 6.46 -12.77
CA LEU A 24 -26.61 6.57 -12.83
C LEU A 24 -27.08 7.94 -13.34
N LEU A 25 -26.44 9.03 -12.90
CA LEU A 25 -26.75 10.38 -13.37
C LEU A 25 -26.47 10.58 -14.87
N LEU A 26 -25.51 9.85 -15.42
CA LEU A 26 -25.18 9.84 -16.84
C LEU A 26 -26.02 8.85 -17.66
N GLY A 27 -27.03 8.19 -17.07
CA GLY A 27 -27.86 7.20 -17.74
C GLY A 27 -27.13 5.89 -18.06
N MET A 28 -25.99 5.62 -17.43
CA MET A 28 -25.23 4.38 -17.58
C MET A 28 -25.65 3.33 -16.55
N GLU A 29 -25.31 2.06 -16.80
CA GLU A 29 -25.47 1.00 -15.80
C GLU A 29 -24.69 1.34 -14.52
N ALA A 30 -25.36 1.15 -13.37
CA ALA A 30 -24.82 1.47 -12.05
C ALA A 30 -23.47 0.79 -11.79
N TRP A 31 -23.37 -0.49 -12.12
CA TRP A 31 -22.21 -1.32 -11.79
C TRP A 31 -21.35 -1.58 -13.02
N ASN A 32 -20.16 -0.98 -13.04
CA ASN A 32 -19.06 -1.42 -13.88
C ASN A 32 -17.90 -1.81 -12.96
N PRO A 33 -17.45 -3.07 -12.93
CA PRO A 33 -16.47 -3.54 -11.96
C PRO A 33 -15.19 -2.68 -11.95
N GLU A 34 -14.59 -2.43 -13.12
CA GLU A 34 -13.36 -1.65 -13.21
C GLU A 34 -13.55 -0.23 -12.69
N ALA A 35 -14.55 0.50 -13.21
CA ALA A 35 -14.76 1.89 -12.82
C ALA A 35 -15.08 2.04 -11.32
N VAL A 36 -15.94 1.17 -10.80
CA VAL A 36 -16.38 1.23 -9.40
C VAL A 36 -15.25 0.86 -8.45
N TRP A 37 -14.49 -0.20 -8.74
CA TRP A 37 -13.33 -0.57 -7.91
C TRP A 37 -12.22 0.48 -7.99
N VAL A 38 -11.89 1.00 -9.17
CA VAL A 38 -10.86 2.05 -9.33
C VAL A 38 -11.21 3.30 -8.54
N GLY A 39 -12.43 3.83 -8.69
CA GLY A 39 -12.85 5.00 -7.92
C GLY A 39 -12.92 4.73 -6.42
N GLY A 40 -13.37 3.54 -6.03
CA GLY A 40 -13.32 3.08 -4.65
C GLY A 40 -11.90 3.10 -4.08
N ILE A 41 -10.94 2.46 -4.75
CA ILE A 41 -9.55 2.38 -4.32
C ILE A 41 -8.93 3.77 -4.18
N ILE A 42 -9.14 4.67 -5.15
CA ILE A 42 -8.62 6.04 -5.08
C ILE A 42 -9.08 6.74 -3.78
N PHE A 43 -10.37 6.63 -3.45
CA PHE A 43 -10.89 7.19 -2.19
C PHE A 43 -10.42 6.41 -0.96
N ALA A 44 -10.20 5.10 -1.05
CA ALA A 44 -9.64 4.30 0.03
C ALA A 44 -8.21 4.75 0.38
N LEU A 45 -7.38 5.00 -0.62
CA LEU A 45 -6.01 5.48 -0.45
C LEU A 45 -6.01 6.87 0.23
N MET A 46 -6.84 7.80 -0.25
CA MET A 46 -7.01 9.12 0.39
C MET A 46 -7.57 9.01 1.82
N GLY A 47 -8.60 8.18 2.01
CA GLY A 47 -9.24 7.95 3.30
C GLY A 47 -8.26 7.37 4.33
N PHE A 48 -7.37 6.49 3.91
CA PHE A 48 -6.30 5.99 4.76
C PHE A 48 -5.34 7.11 5.19
N LEU A 49 -4.85 7.91 4.24
CA LEU A 49 -3.90 9.01 4.51
C LEU A 49 -4.50 10.08 5.43
N LEU A 50 -5.79 10.39 5.27
CA LEU A 50 -6.54 11.24 6.17
C LEU A 50 -6.72 10.60 7.55
N GLY A 51 -7.13 9.33 7.59
CA GLY A 51 -7.41 8.59 8.81
C GLY A 51 -6.18 8.34 9.68
N ILE A 52 -5.02 8.06 9.07
CA ILE A 52 -3.76 7.88 9.78
C ILE A 52 -3.18 9.21 10.27
N GLY A 53 -3.58 10.32 9.63
CA GLY A 53 -3.14 11.67 9.95
C GLY A 53 -1.94 12.15 9.13
N ALA A 54 -1.56 11.46 8.04
CA ALA A 54 -0.44 11.87 7.17
C ALA A 54 -0.70 13.23 6.51
N MET A 55 -1.97 13.61 6.35
CA MET A 55 -2.40 14.90 5.80
C MET A 55 -2.63 15.99 6.87
N SER A 56 -2.53 15.68 8.17
CA SER A 56 -3.00 16.58 9.24
C SER A 56 -2.26 17.92 9.24
N ASP A 57 -0.95 17.90 9.05
CA ASP A 57 -0.13 19.11 9.14
C ASP A 57 -0.29 19.96 7.86
N TRP A 58 -0.47 19.33 6.70
CA TRP A 58 -0.82 20.03 5.46
C TRP A 58 -2.19 20.73 5.59
N ILE A 59 -3.19 20.04 6.14
CA ILE A 59 -4.52 20.62 6.38
C ILE A 59 -4.43 21.79 7.38
N THR A 60 -3.67 21.62 8.46
CA THR A 60 -3.46 22.68 9.46
C THR A 60 -2.79 23.91 8.83
N TRP A 61 -1.76 23.69 8.02
CA TRP A 61 -1.06 24.75 7.30
C TRP A 61 -1.96 25.49 6.32
N THR A 62 -2.80 24.79 5.54
CA THR A 62 -3.76 25.44 4.61
C THR A 62 -4.79 26.32 5.32
N ARG A 63 -5.01 26.09 6.63
CA ARG A 63 -5.90 26.89 7.47
C ARG A 63 -5.17 28.02 8.21
N GLY A 64 -3.88 28.21 7.95
CA GLY A 64 -3.04 29.23 8.59
C GLY A 64 -2.55 28.84 10.00
N GLY A 65 -2.64 27.57 10.38
CA GLY A 65 -2.14 27.09 11.66
C GLY A 65 -0.65 26.73 11.63
N ASP A 66 0.02 26.87 12.78
CA ASP A 66 1.41 26.46 12.94
C ASP A 66 1.54 24.94 13.05
N THR A 67 2.57 24.40 12.40
CA THR A 67 2.92 22.98 12.47
C THR A 67 4.37 22.84 12.90
N PRO A 68 4.67 22.86 14.21
CA PRO A 68 6.03 22.62 14.67
C PRO A 68 6.43 21.16 14.42
N LEU A 69 7.66 20.93 13.98
CA LEU A 69 8.24 19.59 13.96
C LEU A 69 8.50 19.17 15.41
N ARG A 70 7.78 18.14 15.86
CA ARG A 70 7.97 17.57 17.19
C ARG A 70 8.60 16.19 17.04
N HIS A 71 9.80 16.03 17.59
CA HIS A 71 10.44 14.73 17.72
C HIS A 71 10.12 14.14 19.09
N GLY A 72 9.71 12.87 19.12
CA GLY A 72 9.53 12.13 20.37
C GLY A 72 8.20 11.39 20.43
N PRO A 73 7.97 10.65 21.54
CA PRO A 73 6.70 9.99 21.81
C PRO A 73 5.51 10.95 21.73
N PRO A 74 4.34 10.49 21.25
CA PRO A 74 3.11 11.28 21.35
C PRO A 74 2.78 11.61 22.81
N GLU A 75 2.39 12.86 23.07
CA GLU A 75 2.04 13.33 24.42
C GLU A 75 0.93 12.46 25.04
N GLY A 76 1.12 12.08 26.31
CA GLY A 76 0.16 11.28 27.06
C GLY A 76 0.00 9.83 26.57
N LYS A 77 0.89 9.33 25.70
CA LYS A 77 0.84 7.95 25.19
C LYS A 77 2.18 7.22 25.38
N PRO A 78 2.15 5.88 25.50
CA PRO A 78 3.38 5.09 25.54
C PRO A 78 4.22 5.28 24.26
N ALA A 79 5.55 5.30 24.41
CA ALA A 79 6.49 5.57 23.31
C ALA A 79 6.35 4.61 22.12
N TRP A 80 6.01 3.34 22.36
CA TRP A 80 5.85 2.34 21.30
C TRP A 80 4.69 2.64 20.34
N THR A 81 3.72 3.45 20.76
CA THR A 81 2.55 3.79 19.91
C THR A 81 2.93 4.61 18.68
N ARG A 82 4.09 5.28 18.70
CA ARG A 82 4.61 6.09 17.59
C ARG A 82 4.85 5.26 16.32
N TYR A 83 5.24 3.99 16.44
CA TYR A 83 5.47 3.11 15.29
C TYR A 83 4.19 2.79 14.51
N PHE A 84 3.02 2.99 15.10
CA PHE A 84 1.72 2.76 14.46
C PHE A 84 1.06 4.06 13.96
N GLY A 85 1.75 5.19 13.97
CA GLY A 85 1.24 6.49 13.54
C GLY A 85 2.32 7.36 12.89
N VAL A 86 1.90 8.52 12.39
CA VAL A 86 2.81 9.47 11.75
C VAL A 86 3.85 9.97 12.75
N ASP A 87 5.12 9.86 12.35
CA ASP A 87 6.28 10.37 13.07
C ASP A 87 7.22 11.01 12.04
N TYR A 88 7.98 12.02 12.45
CA TYR A 88 8.90 12.73 11.56
C TYR A 88 10.35 12.31 11.72
N ASN A 89 10.67 11.58 12.78
CA ASN A 89 12.04 11.14 13.03
C ASN A 89 12.44 10.03 12.05
N HIS A 90 13.49 10.27 11.25
CA HIS A 90 13.99 9.31 10.27
C HIS A 90 14.30 7.91 10.84
N LYS A 91 14.69 7.79 12.13
CA LYS A 91 14.92 6.47 12.77
C LYS A 91 13.64 5.69 12.95
N VAL A 92 12.55 6.38 13.33
CA VAL A 92 11.23 5.74 13.51
C VAL A 92 10.66 5.34 12.16
N ILE A 93 10.74 6.24 11.18
CA ILE A 93 10.32 5.96 9.80
C ILE A 93 11.15 4.80 9.22
N GLY A 94 12.45 4.75 9.48
CA GLY A 94 13.32 3.64 9.08
C GLY A 94 12.88 2.28 9.66
N ILE A 95 12.52 2.25 10.95
CA ILE A 95 11.96 1.05 11.60
C ILE A 95 10.60 0.69 10.98
N GLN A 96 9.74 1.67 10.73
CA GLN A 96 8.42 1.48 10.11
C GLN A 96 8.54 0.83 8.72
N TYR A 97 9.43 1.36 7.87
CA TYR A 97 9.77 0.76 6.58
C TYR A 97 10.32 -0.66 6.74
N GLY A 98 11.31 -0.86 7.62
CA GLY A 98 11.97 -2.16 7.81
C GLY A 98 11.00 -3.25 8.26
N VAL A 99 10.14 -2.94 9.24
CA VAL A 99 9.11 -3.88 9.72
C VAL A 99 8.09 -4.19 8.62
N THR A 100 7.64 -3.17 7.89
CA THR A 100 6.68 -3.37 6.78
C THR A 100 7.29 -4.24 5.67
N GLY A 101 8.52 -3.93 5.26
CA GLY A 101 9.26 -4.71 4.27
C GLY A 101 9.50 -6.15 4.72
N PHE A 102 9.84 -6.37 5.99
CA PHE A 102 10.01 -7.72 6.55
C PHE A 102 8.70 -8.52 6.56
N ILE A 103 7.57 -7.90 6.91
CA ILE A 103 6.25 -8.55 6.82
C ILE A 103 5.94 -8.95 5.37
N LEU A 104 6.14 -8.03 4.42
CA LEU A 104 5.93 -8.33 2.99
C LEU A 104 6.90 -9.41 2.48
N LEU A 105 8.13 -9.45 2.99
CA LEU A 105 9.08 -10.51 2.66
C LEU A 105 8.55 -11.88 3.08
N LEU A 106 8.01 -12.00 4.30
CA LEU A 106 7.40 -13.24 4.78
C LEU A 106 6.16 -13.63 3.95
N VAL A 107 5.31 -12.66 3.61
CA VAL A 107 4.12 -12.88 2.77
C VAL A 107 4.51 -13.31 1.36
N GLY A 108 5.36 -12.56 0.68
CA GLY A 108 5.87 -12.89 -0.66
C GLY A 108 6.62 -14.22 -0.68
N GLY A 109 7.42 -14.51 0.35
CA GLY A 109 8.08 -15.80 0.55
C GLY A 109 7.08 -16.95 0.70
N SER A 110 6.00 -16.76 1.45
CA SER A 110 4.94 -17.76 1.60
C SER A 110 4.25 -18.10 0.27
N PHE A 111 4.00 -17.10 -0.58
CA PHE A 111 3.47 -17.33 -1.94
C PHE A 111 4.43 -18.17 -2.79
N ALA A 112 5.75 -17.95 -2.66
CA ALA A 112 6.75 -18.78 -3.33
C ALA A 112 6.73 -20.23 -2.85
N LEU A 113 6.56 -20.45 -1.55
CA LEU A 113 6.46 -21.80 -1.01
C LEU A 113 5.22 -22.51 -1.59
N VAL A 114 4.08 -21.83 -1.67
CA VAL A 114 2.83 -22.40 -2.22
C VAL A 114 3.00 -22.91 -3.65
N PHE A 115 3.46 -22.08 -4.59
CA PHE A 115 3.61 -22.54 -5.98
C PHE A 115 4.79 -23.51 -6.16
N ARG A 116 5.81 -23.47 -5.30
CA ARG A 116 6.89 -24.48 -5.32
C ARG A 116 6.43 -25.85 -4.83
N THR A 117 5.51 -25.89 -3.87
CA THR A 117 4.89 -27.15 -3.44
C THR A 117 4.06 -27.75 -4.57
N GLU A 118 3.40 -26.93 -5.40
CA GLU A 118 2.71 -27.44 -6.60
C GLU A 118 3.70 -28.06 -7.60
N LEU A 119 4.87 -27.45 -7.79
CA LEU A 119 5.92 -27.93 -8.69
C LEU A 119 6.76 -29.09 -8.12
N ALA A 120 6.41 -29.64 -6.94
CA ALA A 120 7.17 -30.72 -6.32
C ALA A 120 7.02 -32.07 -7.03
N ASP A 121 5.95 -32.25 -7.80
CA ASP A 121 5.71 -33.41 -8.67
C ASP A 121 5.17 -32.94 -10.02
N THR A 122 5.14 -33.84 -11.00
CA THR A 122 4.59 -33.59 -12.33
C THR A 122 3.06 -33.67 -12.34
N GLY A 123 2.42 -32.92 -13.24
CA GLY A 123 0.96 -32.85 -13.32
C GLY A 123 0.38 -31.76 -12.42
N ILE A 124 -0.95 -31.75 -12.28
CA ILE A 124 -1.65 -30.83 -11.37
C ILE A 124 -1.84 -31.55 -10.05
N SER A 125 -1.29 -31.00 -8.96
CA SER A 125 -1.35 -31.58 -7.63
C SER A 125 -2.50 -30.98 -6.81
N PHE A 126 -2.44 -29.67 -6.51
CA PHE A 126 -3.46 -29.00 -5.70
C PHE A 126 -3.78 -27.56 -6.13
N LEU A 127 -2.92 -26.88 -6.92
CA LEU A 127 -3.20 -25.56 -7.48
C LEU A 127 -3.72 -25.67 -8.90
N GLN A 128 -4.95 -25.19 -9.12
CA GLN A 128 -5.46 -24.99 -10.46
C GLN A 128 -4.64 -23.91 -11.19
N PRO A 129 -4.47 -23.99 -12.53
CA PRO A 129 -3.58 -23.10 -13.28
C PRO A 129 -3.78 -21.60 -13.03
N GLY A 130 -5.03 -21.13 -12.94
CA GLY A 130 -5.32 -19.72 -12.66
C GLY A 130 -4.87 -19.27 -11.25
N THR A 131 -5.06 -20.12 -10.25
CA THR A 131 -4.62 -19.87 -8.87
C THR A 131 -3.09 -19.91 -8.78
N TYR A 132 -2.45 -20.86 -9.47
CA TYR A 132 -0.99 -20.91 -9.61
C TYR A 132 -0.43 -19.61 -10.17
N ASN A 133 -0.99 -19.12 -11.29
CA ASN A 133 -0.54 -17.87 -11.91
C ASN A 133 -0.77 -16.66 -10.99
N THR A 134 -1.84 -16.66 -10.20
CA THR A 134 -2.09 -15.61 -9.20
C THR A 134 -1.02 -15.62 -8.11
N PHE A 135 -0.69 -16.76 -7.52
CA PHE A 135 0.37 -16.85 -6.52
C PHE A 135 1.75 -16.46 -7.08
N LEU A 136 2.07 -16.87 -8.31
CA LEU A 136 3.30 -16.50 -8.98
C LEU A 136 3.40 -14.98 -9.22
N SER A 137 2.31 -14.37 -9.71
CA SER A 137 2.26 -12.93 -9.97
C SER A 137 2.34 -12.12 -8.66
N MET A 138 1.62 -12.55 -7.63
CA MET A 138 1.65 -11.96 -6.30
C MET A 138 3.01 -12.06 -5.64
N HIS A 139 3.67 -13.21 -5.74
CA HIS A 139 5.04 -13.37 -5.23
C HIS A 139 5.98 -12.30 -5.80
N GLY A 140 5.97 -12.12 -7.13
CA GLY A 140 6.84 -11.16 -7.80
C GLY A 140 6.69 -9.74 -7.28
N TRP A 141 5.47 -9.19 -7.29
CA TRP A 141 5.25 -7.80 -6.84
C TRP A 141 5.39 -7.61 -5.33
N VAL A 142 4.92 -8.55 -4.52
CA VAL A 142 5.06 -8.44 -3.07
C VAL A 142 6.53 -8.57 -2.65
N ALA A 143 7.32 -9.40 -3.32
CA ALA A 143 8.76 -9.48 -3.09
C ALA A 143 9.50 -8.20 -3.53
N LEU A 144 9.12 -7.60 -4.67
CA LEU A 144 9.67 -6.29 -5.09
C LEU A 144 9.34 -5.20 -4.07
N ALA A 145 8.08 -5.12 -3.61
CA ALA A 145 7.67 -4.18 -2.57
C ALA A 145 8.46 -4.41 -1.27
N ALA A 146 8.66 -5.67 -0.86
CA ALA A 146 9.45 -6.00 0.32
C ALA A 146 10.90 -5.50 0.24
N ILE A 147 11.56 -5.70 -0.91
CA ILE A 147 12.93 -5.25 -1.14
C ILE A 147 13.02 -3.72 -1.15
N LEU A 148 12.12 -3.04 -1.88
CA LEU A 148 12.13 -1.58 -1.97
C LEU A 148 11.86 -0.92 -0.61
N LEU A 149 10.90 -1.43 0.17
CA LEU A 149 10.65 -0.95 1.53
C LEU A 149 11.82 -1.27 2.47
N GLY A 150 12.45 -2.43 2.32
CA GLY A 150 13.63 -2.80 3.10
C GLY A 150 14.80 -1.84 2.87
N ILE A 151 15.11 -1.55 1.60
CA ILE A 151 16.13 -0.56 1.21
C ILE A 151 15.75 0.84 1.70
N GLY A 152 14.48 1.24 1.53
CA GLY A 152 13.96 2.51 2.03
C GLY A 152 14.10 2.65 3.54
N GLY A 153 13.91 1.58 4.30
CA GLY A 153 14.08 1.55 5.75
C GLY A 153 15.53 1.69 6.18
N LEU A 154 16.43 0.96 5.52
CA LEU A 154 17.87 1.09 5.76
C LEU A 154 18.36 2.49 5.41
N ALA A 155 17.94 3.05 4.28
CA ALA A 155 18.30 4.40 3.86
C ALA A 155 17.83 5.45 4.87
N ASN A 156 16.55 5.39 5.27
CA ASN A 156 15.98 6.28 6.28
C ASN A 156 16.72 6.22 7.61
N TYR A 157 17.06 5.01 8.07
CA TYR A 157 17.68 4.85 9.37
C TYR A 157 19.16 5.23 9.36
N LEU A 158 19.92 4.75 8.37
CA LEU A 158 21.38 4.79 8.37
C LEU A 158 21.97 6.01 7.68
N VAL A 159 21.39 6.49 6.57
CA VAL A 159 22.02 7.54 5.76
C VAL A 159 22.24 8.84 6.54
N PRO A 160 21.24 9.39 7.27
CA PRO A 160 21.47 10.58 8.09
C PRO A 160 22.57 10.37 9.14
N LEU A 161 22.64 9.18 9.75
CA LEU A 161 23.69 8.84 10.73
C LEU A 161 25.08 8.79 10.10
N MET A 162 25.20 8.21 8.90
CA MET A 162 26.47 8.09 8.18
C MET A 162 27.05 9.45 7.76
N ILE A 163 26.19 10.41 7.42
CA ILE A 163 26.61 11.76 7.03
C ILE A 163 26.61 12.76 8.20
N GLY A 164 26.26 12.33 9.41
CA GLY A 164 26.20 13.18 10.61
C GLY A 164 25.07 14.21 10.59
N ALA A 165 24.02 14.00 9.79
CA ALA A 165 22.84 14.87 9.76
C ALA A 165 21.87 14.54 10.90
N GLU A 166 21.15 15.55 11.39
CA GLU A 166 20.15 15.38 12.44
C GLU A 166 18.90 14.62 11.95
N ASP A 167 18.48 14.85 10.71
CA ASP A 167 17.28 14.25 10.10
C ASP A 167 17.35 14.31 8.56
N MET A 168 16.30 13.83 7.89
CA MET A 168 16.09 13.97 6.44
C MET A 168 15.84 15.44 6.06
N ALA A 169 16.20 15.84 4.84
CA ALA A 169 16.03 17.21 4.35
C ALA A 169 14.57 17.71 4.40
N PHE A 170 13.61 16.81 4.16
CA PHE A 170 12.17 17.10 4.23
C PHE A 170 11.45 16.07 5.13
N PRO A 171 11.48 16.23 6.47
CA PRO A 171 10.95 15.21 7.39
C PRO A 171 9.46 14.90 7.18
N ARG A 172 8.67 15.93 6.83
CA ARG A 172 7.23 15.79 6.55
C ARG A 172 6.96 14.97 5.30
N LEU A 173 7.69 15.27 4.22
CA LEU A 173 7.56 14.55 2.96
C LEU A 173 8.05 13.11 3.11
N ASN A 174 9.09 12.90 3.92
CA ASN A 174 9.60 11.57 4.23
C ASN A 174 8.57 10.71 4.98
N ALA A 175 7.92 11.28 6.00
CA ALA A 175 6.81 10.60 6.70
C ALA A 175 5.66 10.28 5.74
N PHE A 176 5.28 11.22 4.89
CA PHE A 176 4.24 11.03 3.88
C PHE A 176 4.58 9.91 2.89
N ALA A 177 5.84 9.86 2.41
CA ALA A 177 6.32 8.82 1.52
C ALA A 177 6.16 7.41 2.13
N TYR A 178 6.48 7.23 3.41
CA TYR A 178 6.20 5.96 4.09
C TYR A 178 4.70 5.65 4.13
N TRP A 179 3.87 6.62 4.50
CA TRP A 179 2.45 6.38 4.73
C TRP A 179 1.63 6.14 3.46
N ILE A 180 2.11 6.52 2.27
CA ILE A 180 1.53 6.10 0.98
C ILE A 180 1.76 4.60 0.72
N ASN A 181 2.92 4.07 1.11
CA ASN A 181 3.28 2.68 0.84
C ASN A 181 2.37 1.68 1.57
N VAL A 182 1.90 2.01 2.77
CA VAL A 182 1.07 1.10 3.58
C VAL A 182 -0.26 0.75 2.90
N PRO A 183 -1.12 1.71 2.50
CA PRO A 183 -2.38 1.40 1.83
C PRO A 183 -2.17 0.89 0.39
N ALA A 184 -1.06 1.24 -0.27
CA ALA A 184 -0.65 0.63 -1.53
C ALA A 184 -0.37 -0.88 -1.36
N ALA A 185 0.40 -1.28 -0.36
CA ALA A 185 0.67 -2.69 -0.06
C ALA A 185 -0.60 -3.46 0.29
N ILE A 186 -1.52 -2.86 1.06
CA ILE A 186 -2.84 -3.46 1.34
C ILE A 186 -3.62 -3.69 0.04
N THR A 187 -3.67 -2.67 -0.84
CA THR A 187 -4.37 -2.75 -2.12
C THR A 187 -3.76 -3.81 -3.04
N LEU A 188 -2.43 -3.92 -3.07
CA LEU A 188 -1.71 -4.97 -3.80
C LEU A 188 -2.10 -6.35 -3.27
N LEU A 189 -2.11 -6.57 -1.96
CA LEU A 189 -2.50 -7.84 -1.37
C LEU A 189 -3.97 -8.19 -1.66
N LEU A 190 -4.87 -7.20 -1.67
CA LEU A 190 -6.28 -7.40 -2.01
C LEU A 190 -6.48 -7.77 -3.49
N SER A 191 -5.55 -7.42 -4.39
CA SER A 191 -5.65 -7.77 -5.82
C SER A 191 -5.82 -9.27 -6.05
N MET A 192 -5.22 -10.10 -5.20
CA MET A 192 -5.29 -11.56 -5.33
C MET A 192 -6.70 -12.13 -5.15
N LEU A 193 -7.59 -11.43 -4.44
CA LEU A 193 -8.99 -11.84 -4.25
C LEU A 193 -9.78 -11.80 -5.56
N PHE A 194 -9.31 -11.01 -6.51
CA PHE A 194 -9.90 -10.86 -7.85
C PHE A 194 -9.10 -11.62 -8.91
N GLY A 195 -7.96 -12.22 -8.54
CA GLY A 195 -7.05 -12.93 -9.42
C GLY A 195 -6.32 -12.03 -10.41
N TRP A 196 -5.14 -12.46 -10.87
CA TRP A 196 -4.44 -11.91 -12.03
C TRP A 196 -3.26 -12.82 -12.41
N ASP A 197 -2.91 -12.89 -13.70
CA ASP A 197 -2.17 -14.04 -14.24
C ASP A 197 -1.05 -13.68 -15.23
N SER A 198 -0.57 -12.43 -15.24
CA SER A 198 0.48 -11.96 -16.16
C SER A 198 1.89 -12.02 -15.60
N GLY A 199 2.09 -12.55 -14.40
CA GLY A 199 3.34 -12.39 -13.67
C GLY A 199 3.61 -10.92 -13.32
N TRP A 200 4.83 -10.65 -12.83
CA TRP A 200 5.21 -9.31 -12.39
C TRP A 200 5.40 -8.31 -13.53
N THR A 201 5.60 -8.77 -14.76
CA THR A 201 5.86 -7.89 -15.92
C THR A 201 4.59 -7.26 -16.49
N ALA A 202 3.41 -7.83 -16.24
CA ALA A 202 2.12 -7.29 -16.66
C ALA A 202 2.05 -6.90 -18.16
N TYR A 203 2.59 -7.73 -19.05
CA TYR A 203 2.65 -7.41 -20.48
C TYR A 203 1.26 -7.37 -21.16
N PRO A 204 1.01 -6.38 -22.04
CA PRO A 204 -0.09 -6.42 -22.98
C PRO A 204 0.05 -7.56 -24.01
N PRO A 205 -1.06 -8.09 -24.56
CA PRO A 205 -2.43 -7.64 -24.35
C PRO A 205 -3.10 -8.24 -23.10
N LEU A 206 -2.44 -9.19 -22.41
CA LEU A 206 -3.04 -9.92 -21.29
C LEU A 206 -3.43 -8.97 -20.15
N SER A 207 -2.55 -8.03 -19.80
CA SER A 207 -2.83 -7.06 -18.74
C SER A 207 -3.94 -6.03 -19.06
N LEU A 208 -4.35 -5.93 -20.33
CA LEU A 208 -5.45 -5.07 -20.76
C LEU A 208 -6.81 -5.78 -20.77
N ARG A 209 -6.82 -7.12 -20.64
CA ARG A 209 -8.02 -7.95 -20.77
C ARG A 209 -8.25 -8.85 -19.55
N GLY A 210 -7.38 -8.75 -18.57
CA GLY A 210 -7.42 -9.57 -17.38
C GLY A 210 -8.52 -9.15 -16.39
N PRO A 211 -8.72 -9.93 -15.33
CA PRO A 211 -9.66 -9.62 -14.26
C PRO A 211 -9.39 -8.28 -13.56
N VAL A 212 -10.34 -7.84 -12.72
CA VAL A 212 -10.24 -6.59 -11.95
C VAL A 212 -9.01 -6.53 -11.05
N GLY A 213 -8.40 -7.66 -10.66
CA GLY A 213 -7.16 -7.67 -9.87
C GLY A 213 -6.02 -6.86 -10.50
N TYR A 214 -6.00 -6.73 -11.84
CA TYR A 214 -5.07 -5.83 -12.54
C TYR A 214 -5.21 -4.38 -12.11
N GLN A 215 -6.44 -3.88 -11.93
CA GLN A 215 -6.70 -2.50 -11.52
C GLN A 215 -6.21 -2.23 -10.09
N PHE A 216 -6.39 -3.20 -9.18
CA PHE A 216 -5.84 -3.13 -7.83
C PHE A 216 -4.32 -3.06 -7.85
N MET A 217 -3.69 -3.93 -8.63
CA MET A 217 -2.24 -3.98 -8.76
C MET A 217 -1.68 -2.69 -9.38
N PHE A 218 -2.25 -2.20 -10.49
CA PHE A 218 -1.81 -0.97 -11.13
C PHE A 218 -1.93 0.24 -10.19
N LEU A 219 -3.07 0.39 -9.51
CA LEU A 219 -3.24 1.49 -8.55
C LEU A 219 -2.29 1.39 -7.37
N ALA A 220 -2.04 0.17 -6.88
CA ALA A 220 -1.07 -0.04 -5.80
C ALA A 220 0.36 0.33 -6.20
N ILE A 221 0.74 0.10 -7.46
CA ILE A 221 2.11 0.39 -7.94
C ILE A 221 2.26 1.86 -8.31
N PHE A 222 1.34 2.42 -9.11
CA PHE A 222 1.49 3.77 -9.66
C PHE A 222 1.25 4.89 -8.65
N ILE A 223 0.68 4.60 -7.48
CA ILE A 223 0.47 5.63 -6.45
C ILE A 223 1.72 5.90 -5.59
N VAL A 224 2.69 4.98 -5.60
CA VAL A 224 3.94 5.05 -4.82
C VAL A 224 5.07 5.59 -5.67
#